data_AF-A0A356T543-F1
#
_entry.id   AF-A0A356T543-F1
#
_cell.length_a   1.000
_cell.length_b   1.000
_cell.length_c   1.000
_cell.angle_alpha   90.00
_cell.angle_beta   90.00
_cell.angle_gamma   90.00
#
_symmetry.space_group_name_H-M   'P 1'
#
loop_
_entity.id
_entity.type
_entity.pdbx_description
1 polymer ?
#
loop_
_entity_poly.entity_id
_entity_poly.type
_entity_poly.pdbx_seq_one_letter_code
_entity_poly.pdbx_strand_id
1 'polypeptide(L)'
;MAQFLGDLAFLFELFAVAAGLLLLHRARDEAKPGLLRAAAALLLVGGVGGAVCTGYYWLRYQAQGEFGSAHGMTSMPMGGDAPMGGDMPMGGAMHGRGR
;
A
#
# COMPACT_ATOMS: atom_id res chain seq x y z
N MET A 1 -2.54 6.24 5.81
CA MET A 1 -3.19 6.44 4.48
C MET A 1 -3.74 5.16 3.87
N ALA A 2 -3.22 3.96 4.20
CA ALA A 2 -3.67 2.70 3.60
C ALA A 2 -5.16 2.39 3.83
N GLN A 3 -5.73 2.71 4.99
CA GLN A 3 -7.15 2.49 5.30
C GLN A 3 -8.08 3.25 4.35
N PHE A 4 -7.80 4.53 4.09
CA PHE A 4 -8.60 5.36 3.16
C PHE A 4 -8.60 4.80 1.73
N LEU A 5 -7.44 4.31 1.27
CA LEU A 5 -7.32 3.70 -0.05
C LEU A 5 -8.10 2.37 -0.13
N GLY A 6 -8.06 1.57 0.94
CA GLY A 6 -8.86 0.35 1.06
C GLY A 6 -10.36 0.61 1.04
N ASP A 7 -10.82 1.64 1.75
CA ASP A 7 -12.24 2.02 1.76
C ASP A 7 -12.71 2.50 0.36
N LEU A 8 -11.88 3.27 -0.35
CA LEU A 8 -12.16 3.65 -1.74
C LEU A 8 -12.19 2.43 -2.68
N ALA A 9 -11.24 1.51 -2.55
CA ALA A 9 -11.21 0.28 -3.35
C ALA A 9 -12.48 -0.54 -3.14
N PHE A 10 -12.89 -0.73 -1.89
CA PHE A 10 -14.12 -1.43 -1.55
C PHE A 10 -15.37 -0.75 -2.13
N LEU A 11 -15.45 0.58 -2.09
CA LEU A 11 -16.56 1.33 -2.71
C LEU A 11 -16.63 1.13 -4.22
N PHE A 12 -15.48 1.14 -4.92
CA PHE A 12 -15.44 0.89 -6.37
C PHE A 12 -15.83 -0.55 -6.72
N GLU A 13 -15.40 -1.53 -5.91
CA GLU A 13 -15.80 -2.93 -6.08
C GLU A 13 -17.30 -3.12 -5.86
N LEU A 14 -17.85 -2.50 -4.81
CA LEU A 14 -19.29 -2.52 -4.53
C LEU A 14 -20.08 -1.91 -5.68
N PHE A 15 -19.61 -0.77 -6.22
CA PHE A 15 -20.21 -0.14 -7.39
C PHE A 15 -20.14 -1.05 -8.62
N ALA A 16 -19.00 -1.69 -8.88
CA ALA A 16 -18.84 -2.62 -9.99
C ALA A 16 -19.81 -3.81 -9.86
N VAL A 17 -19.95 -4.41 -8.68
CA VAL A 17 -20.91 -5.49 -8.43
C VAL A 17 -22.34 -5.02 -8.65
N ALA A 18 -22.72 -3.87 -8.09
CA ALA A 18 -24.07 -3.32 -8.25
C ALA A 18 -24.40 -3.00 -9.72
N ALA A 19 -23.48 -2.36 -10.44
CA ALA A 19 -23.62 -2.07 -11.87
C ALA A 19 -23.68 -3.35 -12.70
N GLY A 20 -22.88 -4.36 -12.36
CA GLY A 20 -22.89 -5.68 -13.00
C GLY A 20 -24.24 -6.39 -12.83
N LEU A 21 -24.80 -6.40 -11.63
CA LEU A 21 -26.14 -6.95 -11.36
C LEU A 21 -27.24 -6.18 -12.11
N LEU A 22 -27.16 -4.85 -12.15
CA LEU A 22 -28.11 -4.02 -12.88
C LEU A 22 -28.07 -4.29 -14.40
N LEU A 23 -26.87 -4.40 -14.97
CA LEU A 23 -26.70 -4.75 -16.39
C LEU A 23 -27.17 -6.17 -16.66
N LEU A 24 -26.90 -7.12 -15.77
CA LEU A 24 -27.38 -8.48 -15.92
C LEU A 24 -28.91 -8.55 -15.89
N HIS A 25 -29.54 -7.76 -15.02
CA HIS A 25 -31.00 -7.64 -14.96
C HIS A 25 -31.56 -7.06 -16.28
N ARG A 26 -31.01 -5.95 -16.76
CA ARG A 26 -31.37 -5.34 -18.06
C ARG A 26 -31.16 -6.28 -19.24
N ALA A 27 -30.12 -7.10 -19.23
CA ALA A 27 -29.83 -8.07 -20.27
C ALA A 27 -30.87 -9.20 -20.37
N ARG A 28 -31.80 -9.34 -19.41
CA ARG A 28 -32.87 -10.34 -19.49
C ARG A 28 -33.99 -9.92 -20.44
N ASP A 29 -34.18 -8.61 -20.62
CA ASP A 29 -35.30 -8.05 -21.39
C ASP A 29 -34.88 -7.65 -22.82
N GLU A 30 -33.59 -7.80 -23.15
CA GLU A 30 -33.01 -7.41 -24.44
C GLU A 30 -33.00 -8.56 -25.46
N ALA A 31 -33.32 -8.24 -26.72
CA ALA A 31 -33.33 -9.22 -27.83
C ALA A 31 -31.92 -9.68 -28.23
N LYS A 32 -30.88 -8.87 -28.00
CA LYS A 32 -29.46 -9.20 -28.25
C LYS A 32 -28.62 -8.94 -26.99
N PRO A 33 -28.68 -9.83 -25.98
CA PRO A 33 -28.10 -9.57 -24.67
C PRO A 33 -26.58 -9.82 -24.58
N GLY A 34 -25.92 -10.23 -25.68
CA GLY A 34 -24.54 -10.69 -25.66
C GLY A 34 -23.56 -9.70 -25.04
N LEU A 35 -23.63 -8.43 -25.44
CA LEU A 35 -22.75 -7.39 -24.93
C LEU A 35 -23.04 -7.03 -23.46
N LEU A 36 -24.31 -6.87 -23.09
CA LEU A 36 -24.68 -6.57 -21.69
C LEU A 36 -24.30 -7.72 -20.75
N ARG A 37 -24.48 -8.97 -21.17
CA ARG A 37 -24.06 -10.13 -20.38
C ARG A 37 -22.55 -10.20 -20.21
N ALA A 38 -21.79 -9.90 -21.27
CA ALA A 38 -20.33 -9.85 -21.19
C ALA A 38 -19.86 -8.74 -20.24
N ALA A 39 -20.43 -7.53 -20.35
CA ALA A 39 -20.12 -6.42 -19.45
C ALA A 39 -20.50 -6.74 -17.99
N ALA A 40 -21.69 -7.32 -17.77
CA ALA A 40 -22.12 -7.77 -16.45
C ALA A 40 -21.18 -8.83 -15.87
N ALA A 41 -20.77 -9.82 -16.67
CA ALA A 41 -19.85 -10.85 -16.24
C ALA A 41 -18.48 -10.27 -15.86
N LEU A 42 -17.93 -9.37 -16.66
CA LEU A 42 -16.66 -8.68 -16.35
C LEU A 42 -16.74 -7.88 -15.05
N LEU A 43 -17.81 -7.12 -14.86
CA LEU A 43 -18.02 -6.32 -13.64
C LEU A 43 -18.24 -7.19 -12.40
N LEU A 44 -18.98 -8.29 -12.52
CA LEU A 44 -19.22 -9.21 -11.40
C LEU A 44 -17.96 -9.98 -11.02
N VAL A 45 -17.25 -10.56 -12.00
CA VAL A 45 -16.00 -11.29 -11.73
C VAL A 45 -14.93 -10.35 -11.19
N GLY A 46 -14.78 -9.17 -11.80
CA GLY A 46 -13.84 -8.16 -11.35
C GLY A 46 -14.18 -7.59 -9.96
N GLY A 47 -15.45 -7.25 -9.73
CA GLY A 47 -15.92 -6.70 -8.46
C GLY A 47 -15.86 -7.70 -7.30
N VAL A 48 -16.33 -8.93 -7.51
CA VAL A 48 -16.27 -9.98 -6.48
C VAL A 48 -14.83 -10.43 -6.24
N GLY A 49 -14.06 -10.66 -7.30
CA GLY A 49 -12.65 -11.03 -7.19
C GLY A 49 -11.81 -9.95 -6.50
N GLY A 50 -12.06 -8.68 -6.85
CA GLY A 50 -11.49 -7.52 -6.18
C GLY A 50 -11.85 -7.50 -4.70
N ALA A 51 -13.14 -7.57 -4.36
CA ALA A 51 -13.61 -7.52 -2.98
C ALA A 51 -13.01 -8.63 -2.10
N VAL A 52 -12.83 -9.84 -2.64
CA VAL A 52 -12.15 -10.92 -1.93
C VAL A 52 -10.67 -10.60 -1.70
N CYS A 53 -9.97 -10.09 -2.71
CA CYS A 53 -8.56 -9.69 -2.60
C CYS A 53 -8.38 -8.54 -1.59
N THR A 54 -9.17 -7.47 -1.75
CA THR A 54 -9.17 -6.30 -0.88
C THR A 54 -9.52 -6.69 0.55
N GLY A 55 -10.56 -7.49 0.76
CA GLY A 55 -10.94 -8.01 2.07
C GLY A 55 -9.86 -8.87 2.73
N TYR A 56 -9.20 -9.76 1.96
CA TYR A 56 -8.10 -10.60 2.46
C TYR A 56 -6.94 -9.74 2.99
N TYR A 57 -6.47 -8.79 2.18
CA TYR A 57 -5.37 -7.91 2.60
C TYR A 57 -5.79 -6.98 3.73
N TRP A 58 -7.02 -6.49 3.72
CA TRP A 58 -7.56 -5.68 4.80
C TRP A 58 -7.51 -6.42 6.14
N LEU A 59 -7.97 -7.67 6.20
CA LEU A 59 -7.88 -8.50 7.41
C LEU A 59 -6.43 -8.75 7.84
N ARG A 60 -5.53 -8.99 6.88
CA ARG A 60 -4.11 -9.19 7.15
C ARG A 60 -3.46 -7.95 7.76
N TYR A 61 -3.73 -6.78 7.20
CA TYR A 61 -3.19 -5.51 7.70
C TYR A 61 -3.76 -5.14 9.08
N GLN A 62 -5.03 -5.47 9.35
CA GLN A 62 -5.61 -5.34 10.69
C GLN A 62 -4.87 -6.23 11.71
N ALA A 63 -4.60 -7.48 11.36
CA ALA A 63 -3.90 -8.42 12.25
C ALA A 63 -2.44 -7.98 12.56
N GLN A 64 -1.81 -7.22 11.66
CA GLN A 64 -0.45 -6.71 11.81
C GLN A 64 -0.38 -5.35 12.52
N GLY A 65 -1.52 -4.71 12.81
CA GLY A 65 -1.57 -3.39 13.44
C GLY A 65 -1.06 -2.25 12.55
N GLU A 66 -0.83 -2.49 11.26
CA GLU A 66 -0.29 -1.53 10.27
C GLU A 66 -1.20 -0.31 10.05
N PHE A 67 -2.48 -0.41 10.43
CA PHE A 67 -3.42 0.72 10.39
C PHE A 67 -3.36 1.62 11.64
N GLY A 68 -2.68 1.20 12.70
CA GLY A 68 -2.59 1.92 13.98
C GLY A 68 -1.48 2.99 14.04
N SER A 69 -0.52 2.99 13.12
CA SER A 69 0.55 3.99 13.07
C SER A 69 0.06 5.25 12.37
N ALA A 70 -0.62 6.12 13.12
CA ALA A 70 -1.01 7.42 12.60
C ALA A 70 0.20 8.32 12.28
N HIS A 71 1.37 8.16 12.91
CA HIS A 71 2.58 8.98 12.71
C HIS A 71 3.82 8.05 12.68
N GLY A 72 4.87 8.30 11.91
CA GLY A 72 5.33 9.62 11.51
C GLY A 72 5.66 9.77 10.03
N MET A 73 5.52 11.03 9.59
CA MET A 73 6.69 11.65 8.99
C MET A 73 7.88 11.30 9.89
N THR A 74 8.71 10.34 9.50
CA THR A 74 10.12 10.45 9.83
C THR A 74 10.57 11.67 9.06
N SER A 75 10.48 12.82 9.76
CA SER A 75 11.41 13.92 9.62
C SER A 75 12.69 13.39 8.98
N MET A 76 13.03 13.89 7.78
CA MET A 76 14.42 13.81 7.34
C MET A 76 15.29 14.20 8.54
N PRO A 77 16.29 13.40 8.92
CA PRO A 77 17.14 13.74 10.06
C PRO A 77 17.90 15.02 9.72
N MET A 78 17.35 16.16 10.13
CA MET A 78 18.11 17.38 10.34
C MET A 78 18.67 17.30 11.75
N GLY A 79 19.96 16.97 11.84
CA GLY A 79 20.74 17.08 13.07
C GLY A 79 21.10 15.73 13.68
N GLY A 80 22.38 15.37 13.56
CA GLY A 80 22.98 14.21 14.19
C GLY A 80 24.48 14.25 14.01
N ASP A 81 25.10 15.27 14.60
CA ASP A 81 26.41 15.25 15.23
C ASP A 81 27.47 14.33 14.61
N ALA A 82 28.36 14.93 13.82
CA ALA A 82 29.64 14.31 13.48
C ALA A 82 30.34 13.86 14.78
N PRO A 83 30.81 12.61 14.87
CA PRO A 83 31.55 12.13 16.04
C PRO A 83 32.89 12.87 16.13
N MET A 84 32.92 13.94 16.92
CA MET A 84 34.13 14.42 17.58
C MET A 84 34.45 13.44 18.70
N GLY A 85 35.38 12.52 18.46
CA GLY A 85 35.87 11.64 19.50
C GLY A 85 36.93 10.66 19.02
N GLY A 86 38.17 10.91 19.44
CA GLY A 86 39.14 9.84 19.70
C GLY A 86 40.31 9.77 18.74
N ASP A 87 41.36 10.51 19.08
CA ASP A 87 42.74 10.04 19.13
C ASP A 87 43.37 9.48 17.84
N MET A 88 44.31 10.24 17.26
CA MET A 88 45.67 9.75 16.97
C MET A 88 46.64 10.89 16.59
N PRO A 89 47.95 10.73 16.85
CA PRO A 89 48.72 11.66 17.67
C PRO A 89 49.59 12.65 16.90
N MET A 90 49.63 13.90 17.37
CA MET A 90 50.64 14.89 16.99
C MET A 90 51.82 14.84 17.97
N GLY A 91 52.99 14.47 17.44
CA GLY A 91 54.28 14.91 17.97
C GLY A 91 55.02 13.94 18.90
N GLY A 92 56.30 13.71 18.59
CA GLY A 92 57.30 13.42 19.62
C GLY A 92 58.05 12.09 19.50
N ALA A 93 58.77 11.85 18.40
CA ALA A 93 59.89 10.91 18.43
C ALA A 93 61.16 11.66 18.90
N MET A 94 61.48 11.51 20.19
CA MET A 94 62.76 11.88 20.78
C MET A 94 63.90 11.00 20.22
N HIS A 95 64.97 11.66 19.80
CA HIS A 95 66.38 11.43 20.15
C HIS A 95 66.86 9.98 20.43
N GLY A 96 67.72 9.45 19.56
CA GLY A 96 68.41 8.16 19.74
C GLY A 96 69.60 7.90 18.81
N ARG A 97 70.72 8.57 19.07
CA ARG A 97 72.15 8.19 18.90
C ARG A 97 72.47 6.88 18.15
N GLY A 98 73.27 6.95 17.07
CA GLY A 98 73.98 5.76 16.56
C GLY A 98 74.67 5.90 15.20
N ARG A 99 75.95 6.32 15.24
CA ARG A 99 76.99 6.36 14.19
C ARG A 99 77.02 7.58 13.25
#